data_AF-A0A7Z7K8M3-F1
#
_entry.id   AF-A0A7Z7K8M3-F1
#
_cell.length_a   1.000
_cell.length_b   1.000
_cell.length_c   1.000
_cell.angle_alpha   90.00
_cell.angle_beta   90.00
_cell.angle_gamma   90.00
#
_symmetry.space_group_name_H-M   'P 1'
#
loop_
_entity.id
_entity.type
_entity.pdbx_description
1 polymer ?
#
loop_
_entity_poly.entity_id
_entity_poly.type
_entity_poly.pdbx_seq_one_letter_code
_entity_poly.pdbx_strand_id
1 'polypeptide(L)' 'MSDIEVYSVLVSRIEYSDGTGSKVRPAVVVKFNDEVIKTLRLTTKYENKSDNIKSQYLEVIDWAKANLKRRS' A
#
# COMPACT_ATOMS: atom_id res chain seq x y z
N MET A 1 9.72 -18.78 -6.01
CA MET A 1 9.33 -17.39 -5.69
C MET A 1 9.53 -17.24 -4.20
N SER A 2 10.13 -16.15 -3.73
CA SER A 2 10.26 -15.89 -2.30
C SER A 2 8.89 -15.88 -1.65
N ASP A 3 8.75 -16.52 -0.48
CA ASP A 3 7.49 -16.58 0.25
C ASP A 3 7.05 -15.15 0.62
N ILE A 4 5.90 -14.72 0.10
CA ILE A 4 5.34 -13.40 0.37
C ILE A 4 4.53 -13.49 1.66
N GLU A 5 5.03 -12.87 2.73
CA GLU A 5 4.34 -12.86 4.02
C GLU A 5 3.23 -11.81 4.08
N VAL A 6 2.16 -12.11 4.81
CA VAL A 6 1.13 -11.13 5.17
C VAL A 6 1.78 -10.01 5.99
N TYR A 7 1.40 -8.77 5.68
CA TYR A 7 1.96 -7.51 6.19
C TYR A 7 3.37 -7.15 5.73
N SER A 8 3.95 -7.90 4.79
CA SER A 8 5.12 -7.42 4.06
C SER A 8 4.81 -6.21 3.17
N VAL A 9 5.77 -5.30 3.03
CA VAL A 9 5.72 -4.19 2.07
C VAL A 9 6.46 -4.59 0.81
N LEU A 10 5.78 -4.52 -0.34
CA LEU A 10 6.36 -4.83 -1.65
C LEU A 10 6.13 -3.70 -2.64
N VAL A 11 7.02 -3.57 -3.63
CA VAL A 11 6.85 -2.62 -4.74
C VAL A 11 6.17 -3.36 -5.88
N SER A 12 4.96 -2.95 -6.25
CA SER A 12 4.18 -3.57 -7.31
C SER A 12 3.59 -2.54 -8.28
N ARG A 13 3.32 -2.99 -9.51
CA ARG A 13 2.52 -2.25 -10.49
C ARG A 13 1.05 -2.51 -10.18
N ILE A 14 0.32 -1.45 -9.81
CA ILE A 14 -1.10 -1.53 -9.46
C ILE A 14 -1.88 -0.88 -10.59
N GLU A 15 -2.80 -1.64 -11.19
CA GLU A 15 -3.74 -1.12 -12.19
C GLU A 15 -4.81 -0.24 -11.54
N TYR A 16 -5.24 0.79 -12.26
CA TYR A 16 -6.35 1.63 -11.84
C TYR A 16 -7.67 0.89 -12.06
N SER A 17 -8.61 1.04 -11.13
CA SER A 17 -9.92 0.39 -11.20
C SER A 17 -10.77 0.83 -12.39
N ASP A 18 -10.43 1.96 -13.01
CA ASP A 18 -11.08 2.51 -14.20
C ASP A 18 -10.42 2.04 -15.52
N GLY A 19 -9.39 1.18 -15.45
CA GLY A 19 -8.67 0.68 -16.62
C GLY A 19 -7.81 1.72 -17.36
N THR A 20 -7.71 2.94 -16.84
CA THR A 20 -7.00 4.05 -17.53
C THR A 20 -5.47 3.93 -17.48
N GLY A 21 -4.94 2.98 -16.72
CA GLY A 21 -3.51 2.71 -16.64
C GLY A 21 -3.09 2.02 -15.36
N SER A 22 -1.80 2.19 -15.02
CA SER A 22 -1.21 1.61 -13.82
C SER A 22 -0.15 2.52 -13.21
N LYS A 23 0.23 2.26 -11.96
CA LYS A 23 1.37 2.93 -11.32
C LYS A 23 2.13 1.98 -10.40
N VAL A 24 3.46 2.11 -10.41
CA VAL A 24 4.35 1.40 -9.50
C VAL A 24 4.33 2.09 -8.13
N ARG A 25 3.95 1.35 -7.09
CA ARG A 25 3.80 1.89 -5.72
C ARG A 25 4.17 0.80 -4.70
N PRO A 26 4.65 1.20 -3.51
CA PRO A 26 4.66 0.31 -2.37
C PRO A 26 3.22 -0.08 -1.99
N ALA A 27 3.06 -1.34 -1.59
CA ALA A 27 1.79 -1.96 -1.21
C ALA A 27 2.02 -2.89 -0.02
N VAL A 28 1.11 -2.86 0.96
CA VAL A 28 1.12 -3.78 2.10
C VAL A 28 0.30 -5.01 1.74
N VAL A 29 0.86 -6.21 1.89
CA VAL A 29 0.14 -7.48 1.69
C VAL A 29 -0.87 -7.68 2.82
N VAL A 30 -2.15 -7.81 2.52
CA VAL A 30 -3.19 -8.08 3.54
C VAL A 30 -3.78 -9.48 3.41
N LYS A 31 -3.78 -10.03 2.19
CA LYS A 31 -4.17 -11.41 1.91
C LYS A 31 -3.38 -11.89 0.71
N PHE A 32 -2.81 -13.07 0.83
CA PHE A 32 -2.08 -13.76 -0.23
C PHE A 32 -2.73 -15.14 -0.39
N ASN A 33 -3.52 -15.31 -1.43
CA ASN A 33 -3.99 -16.62 -1.91
C ASN A 33 -3.35 -16.86 -3.29
N ASP A 34 -3.49 -18.06 -3.87
CA ASP A 34 -2.80 -18.49 -5.11
C ASP A 34 -2.87 -17.52 -6.31
N GLU A 35 -3.76 -16.51 -6.32
CA GLU A 35 -3.86 -15.52 -7.40
C GLU A 35 -4.13 -14.06 -6.99
N VAL A 36 -4.52 -13.77 -5.74
CA VAL A 36 -5.02 -12.42 -5.37
C VAL A 36 -4.28 -11.83 -4.19
N ILE A 37 -3.48 -10.79 -4.46
CA ILE A 37 -2.85 -9.94 -3.44
C ILE A 37 -3.78 -8.76 -3.14
N LYS A 38 -4.42 -8.74 -1.97
CA LYS A 38 -5.08 -7.52 -1.49
C LYS A 38 -4.01 -6.59 -0.91
N THR A 39 -3.93 -5.37 -1.44
CA THR A 39 -2.94 -4.38 -1.02
C THR A 39 -3.56 -3.11 -0.46
N LEU A 40 -2.97 -2.55 0.61
CA LEU A 40 -3.25 -1.18 1.02
C LEU A 40 -2.30 -0.21 0.28
N ARG A 41 -2.87 0.86 -0.27
CA ARG A 41 -2.11 1.90 -0.98
C ARG A 41 -1.54 2.90 0.04
N LEU A 42 -0.24 3.18 -0.03
CA LEU A 42 0.41 4.21 0.77
C LEU A 42 0.21 5.62 0.18
N THR A 43 0.16 6.65 1.02
CA THR A 43 -0.01 8.04 0.59
C THR A 43 0.77 9.04 1.43
N THR A 44 1.74 9.71 0.82
CA THR A 44 2.46 10.83 1.46
C THR A 44 1.61 12.10 1.59
N LYS A 45 0.32 12.05 1.22
CA LYS A 45 -0.64 13.15 1.23
C LYS A 45 -1.75 12.95 2.27
N TYR A 46 -1.54 12.08 3.26
CA TYR A 46 -2.54 11.80 4.31
C TYR A 46 -3.08 13.07 4.96
N GLU A 47 -2.17 13.98 5.36
CA GLU A 47 -2.52 15.22 6.07
C GLU A 47 -3.50 16.13 5.31
N ASN A 48 -3.46 16.10 3.98
CA ASN A 48 -4.29 16.96 3.11
C ASN A 48 -5.66 16.35 2.76
N LYS A 49 -6.01 15.18 3.31
CA LYS A 49 -7.29 14.50 3.04
C LYS A 49 -8.36 14.96 4.04
N SER A 50 -9.64 14.86 3.65
CA SER A 50 -10.76 15.09 4.57
C SER A 50 -10.84 14.00 5.64
N ASP A 51 -11.47 14.30 6.78
CA ASP A 51 -11.57 13.37 7.90
C ASP A 51 -12.27 12.06 7.51
N ASN A 52 -13.30 12.13 6.67
CA ASN A 52 -14.00 10.96 6.12
C ASN A 52 -13.09 10.07 5.25
N ILE A 53 -12.12 10.65 4.56
CA ILE A 53 -11.15 9.88 3.78
C ILE A 53 -10.03 9.38 4.70
N LYS A 54 -9.59 10.18 5.68
CA LYS A 54 -8.54 9.81 6.65
C LYS A 54 -8.93 8.58 7.48
N SER A 55 -10.19 8.44 7.88
CA SER A 55 -10.70 7.29 8.65
C SER A 55 -10.53 5.93 7.96
N GLN A 56 -10.24 5.92 6.65
CA GLN A 56 -10.03 4.71 5.85
C GLN A 56 -8.56 4.29 5.76
N TYR A 57 -7.63 5.04 6.37
CA TYR A 57 -6.20 4.76 6.33
C TYR A 57 -5.70 4.18 7.65
N LEU A 58 -4.67 3.34 7.55
CA LEU A 58 -3.87 2.89 8.69
C LEU A 58 -2.56 3.67 8.70
N GLU A 59 -2.08 4.01 9.90
CA GLU A 59 -0.80 4.68 10.07
C GLU A 59 0.36 3.69 9.99
N VAL A 60 1.39 4.02 9.20
CA VAL A 60 2.68 3.34 9.26
C VAL A 60 3.48 3.93 10.41
N ILE A 61 3.49 3.25 11.56
CA ILE A 61 4.13 3.72 12.81
C ILE A 61 5.64 3.92 12.62
N ASP A 62 6.33 2.93 12.04
CA ASP A 62 7.77 2.97 11.79
C ASP A 62 8.06 2.84 10.29
N TRP A 63 8.03 3.99 9.61
CA TRP A 63 8.25 4.06 8.17
C TRP A 63 9.69 3.73 7.77
N ALA A 64 10.68 3.93 8.65
CA ALA A 64 12.08 3.59 8.38
C ALA A 64 12.28 2.07 8.39
N LYS A 65 11.74 1.38 9.40
CA LYS A 65 11.73 -0.09 9.48
C LYS A 65 10.94 -0.72 8.33
N ALA A 66 9.89 -0.06 7.86
CA ALA A 66 9.11 -0.47 6.67
C ALA A 66 9.82 -0.17 5.33
N ASN A 67 11.07 0.29 5.36
CA ASN A 67 11.88 0.64 4.19
C ASN A 67 11.26 1.74 3.30
N LEU A 68 10.50 2.64 3.91
CA LEU A 68 9.96 3.83 3.24
C LEU A 68 10.93 5.00 3.42
N LYS A 69 11.04 5.85 2.40
CA LYS A 69 11.91 7.04 2.44
C LYS A 69 11.36 8.18 3.31
N ARG A 70 10.06 8.16 3.62
CA ARG A 70 9.35 9.17 4.43
C ARG A 70 7.97 8.66 4.89
N ARG A 71 7.36 9.36 5.85
CA ARG A 71 5.98 9.15 6.31
C ARG A 71 5.00 9.11 5.13
N SER A 72 4.20 8.05 5.08
CA SER A 72 3.27 7.71 3.98
C SER A 72 1.98 7.08 4.51
#